data_AF-A0A959H9N8-F1
#
_entry.id   AF-A0A959H9N8-F1
#
_cell.length_a   1.000
_cell.length_b   1.000
_cell.length_c   1.000
_cell.angle_alpha   90.00
_cell.angle_beta   90.00
_cell.angle_gamma   90.00
#
_symmetry.space_group_name_H-M   'P 1'
#
loop_
_entity.id
_entity.type
_entity.pdbx_description
1 polymer ?
#
loop_
_entity_poly.entity_id
_entity_poly.type
_entity_poly.pdbx_seq_one_letter_code
_entity_poly.pdbx_strand_id
1 'polypeptide(L)'
;DPDSVPLPADKRPDFILIPGEEVTGSESIHTTGMNIRRLVEAQLPEGFMNEDGVTSRDAKRRILQMHVDSVLQASGTPILNHPNYVSGIHAEDILHIRRLHMFELFNGHPDVYNWGNELHASTEQKWDSLLTAGLLLYGVSSDDAHTFQEWAPQKSNPGRGWVMVRSDTLAPGPITHAMEHGDFYATNGIILSDVSFDNNQYLVQIDTAQTRQELESPFVAGKRDSVGTEGYAIEFIGPNGQLLEKKASIKAVYGLGNAEAYVRCKLSYTRRNPDGSYEQFFAWTQPWFSDGRDKKN
;
A
#
# COMPACT_ATOMS: atom_id res chain seq x y z
N ASP A 1 5.02 16.94 -18.18
CA ASP A 1 4.91 15.88 -19.20
C ASP A 1 6.04 14.87 -18.98
N PRO A 2 5.74 13.59 -18.68
CA PRO A 2 6.75 12.54 -18.55
C PRO A 2 7.75 12.47 -19.72
N ASP A 3 7.29 12.75 -20.94
CA ASP A 3 8.12 12.65 -22.15
C ASP A 3 9.16 13.78 -22.27
N SER A 4 8.99 14.85 -21.47
CA SER A 4 9.94 15.97 -21.41
C SER A 4 11.08 15.77 -20.40
N VAL A 5 11.04 14.70 -19.59
CA VAL A 5 12.04 14.47 -18.53
C VAL A 5 13.31 13.86 -19.14
N PRO A 6 14.48 14.50 -19.00
CA PRO A 6 15.74 13.92 -19.47
C PRO A 6 16.13 12.75 -18.56
N LEU A 7 15.98 11.52 -19.06
CA LEU A 7 16.35 10.30 -18.34
C LEU A 7 17.80 9.87 -18.65
N PRO A 8 18.50 9.19 -17.72
CA PRO A 8 19.82 8.63 -17.97
C PRO A 8 19.85 7.68 -19.17
N ALA A 9 20.96 7.70 -19.91
CA ALA A 9 21.13 6.87 -21.11
C ALA A 9 21.14 5.36 -20.83
N ASP A 10 21.51 4.99 -19.61
CA ASP A 10 21.60 3.61 -19.10
C ASP A 10 20.31 3.12 -18.42
N LYS A 11 19.20 3.88 -18.52
CA LYS A 11 17.90 3.43 -18.02
C LYS A 11 17.46 2.12 -18.71
N ARG A 12 16.66 1.33 -18.00
CA ARG A 12 15.99 0.15 -18.57
C ARG A 12 15.09 0.59 -19.74
N PRO A 13 15.04 -0.16 -20.86
CA PRO A 13 14.22 0.23 -22.02
C PRO A 13 12.72 0.30 -21.71
N ASP A 14 12.25 -0.54 -20.79
CA ASP A 14 10.90 -0.64 -20.25
C ASP A 14 10.69 0.23 -18.97
N PHE A 15 11.60 1.16 -18.68
CA PHE A 15 11.38 2.15 -17.63
C PHE A 15 10.53 3.31 -18.17
N ILE A 16 9.35 3.49 -17.58
CA ILE A 16 8.41 4.58 -17.87
C ILE A 16 8.20 5.46 -16.64
N LEU A 17 7.76 6.68 -16.85
CA LEU A 17 7.34 7.60 -15.79
C LEU A 17 5.81 7.73 -15.80
N ILE A 18 5.19 7.64 -14.63
CA ILE A 18 3.77 7.97 -14.42
C ILE A 18 3.76 9.33 -13.70
N PRO A 19 3.11 10.37 -14.25
CA PRO A 19 3.10 11.69 -13.62
C PRO A 19 2.36 11.60 -12.28
N GLY A 20 2.91 12.22 -11.24
CA GLY A 20 2.29 12.22 -9.93
C GLY A 20 2.70 13.44 -9.11
N GLU A 21 1.92 13.72 -8.09
CA GLU A 21 2.15 14.79 -7.12
C GLU A 21 1.69 14.34 -5.75
N GLU A 22 2.50 14.55 -4.73
CA GLU A 22 2.03 14.45 -3.35
C GLU A 22 1.41 15.79 -2.93
N VAL A 23 0.11 15.78 -2.68
CA VAL A 23 -0.62 16.90 -2.10
C VAL A 23 -0.37 16.91 -0.60
N THR A 24 0.49 17.82 -0.15
CA THR A 24 0.85 18.00 1.26
C THR A 24 -0.13 18.94 1.95
N GLY A 25 -1.01 18.39 2.79
CA GLY A 25 -1.94 19.15 3.61
C GLY A 25 -1.36 19.48 4.99
N SER A 26 -2.05 20.35 5.72
CA SER A 26 -1.77 20.56 7.15
C SER A 26 -1.92 19.25 7.94
N GLU A 27 -1.32 19.21 9.13
CA GLU A 27 -1.46 18.08 10.08
C GLU A 27 -0.90 16.74 9.60
N SER A 28 0.07 16.79 8.67
CA SER A 28 0.71 15.61 8.09
C SER A 28 -0.27 14.70 7.34
N ILE A 29 -1.35 15.27 6.79
CA ILE A 29 -2.29 14.58 5.90
C ILE A 29 -1.77 14.74 4.48
N HIS A 30 -1.31 13.66 3.87
CA HIS A 30 -0.81 13.70 2.49
C HIS A 30 -1.60 12.77 1.58
N THR A 31 -1.66 13.11 0.29
CA THR A 31 -2.38 12.32 -0.71
C THR A 31 -1.63 12.38 -2.02
N THR A 32 -1.25 11.23 -2.56
CA THR A 32 -0.70 11.17 -3.92
C THR A 32 -1.83 11.28 -4.94
N GLY A 33 -1.70 12.22 -5.86
CA GLY A 33 -2.42 12.22 -7.13
C GLY A 33 -1.63 11.44 -8.17
N MET A 34 -2.01 10.19 -8.42
CA MET A 34 -1.37 9.35 -9.43
C MET A 34 -1.94 9.66 -10.83
N ASN A 35 -1.07 9.69 -11.85
CA ASN A 35 -1.40 9.88 -13.26
C ASN A 35 -2.19 11.17 -13.56
N ILE A 36 -1.81 12.26 -12.89
CA ILE A 36 -2.43 13.58 -13.04
C ILE A 36 -2.11 14.22 -14.40
N ARG A 37 -3.02 15.05 -14.91
CA ARG A 37 -2.85 15.80 -16.17
C ARG A 37 -2.40 17.25 -15.98
N ARG A 38 -2.49 17.75 -14.75
CA ARG A 38 -2.09 19.10 -14.34
C ARG A 38 -1.75 19.09 -12.86
N LEU A 39 -1.09 20.15 -12.40
CA LEU A 39 -0.84 20.38 -10.98
C LEU A 39 -2.15 20.34 -10.17
N VAL A 40 -2.11 19.73 -8.99
CA VAL A 40 -3.23 19.63 -8.07
C VAL A 40 -3.26 20.87 -7.18
N GLU A 41 -4.17 21.78 -7.48
CA GLU A 41 -4.36 23.00 -6.68
C GLU A 41 -5.25 22.72 -5.46
N ALA A 42 -4.68 22.13 -4.42
CA ALA A 42 -5.38 21.91 -3.15
C ALA A 42 -5.23 23.13 -2.24
N GLN A 43 -6.24 24.02 -2.20
CA GLN A 43 -6.25 25.17 -1.30
C GLN A 43 -7.09 24.87 -0.06
N LEU A 44 -6.46 24.86 1.12
CA LEU A 44 -7.19 24.91 2.38
C LEU A 44 -7.95 26.25 2.46
N PRO A 45 -9.21 26.28 2.91
CA PRO A 45 -9.85 27.54 3.23
C PRO A 45 -9.06 28.27 4.34
N GLU A 46 -8.96 29.59 4.26
CA GLU A 46 -8.35 30.40 5.33
C GLU A 46 -9.00 30.10 6.69
N GLY A 47 -8.19 30.01 7.76
CA GLY A 47 -8.67 29.82 9.14
C GLY A 47 -8.87 28.37 9.60
N PHE A 48 -8.39 27.37 8.84
CA PHE A 48 -8.44 25.95 9.25
C PHE A 48 -7.39 25.53 10.28
N MET A 49 -6.49 26.43 10.68
CA MET A 49 -5.56 26.22 11.78
C MET A 49 -6.31 26.44 13.10
N ASN A 50 -6.50 25.40 13.91
CA ASN A 50 -6.97 25.58 15.27
C ASN A 50 -5.88 26.30 16.09
N GLU A 51 -6.26 27.33 16.85
CA GLU A 51 -5.36 28.08 17.73
C GLU A 51 -4.70 27.21 18.82
N ASP A 52 -5.23 26.00 19.07
CA ASP A 52 -4.82 25.09 20.14
C ASP A 52 -3.94 23.90 19.70
N GLY A 53 -3.56 23.80 18.42
CA GLY A 53 -2.66 22.74 17.93
C GLY A 53 -3.22 21.31 17.96
N VAL A 54 -4.53 21.14 18.18
CA VAL A 54 -5.22 19.84 18.07
C VAL A 54 -6.27 19.91 16.97
N THR A 55 -6.06 19.16 15.89
CA THR A 55 -7.01 19.11 14.77
C THR A 55 -8.14 18.13 15.04
N SER A 56 -9.37 18.62 14.93
CA SER A 56 -10.56 17.78 15.09
C SER A 56 -10.64 16.74 13.97
N ARG A 57 -11.28 15.61 14.24
CA ARG A 57 -11.55 14.59 13.21
C ARG A 57 -12.28 15.17 11.99
N ASP A 58 -13.18 16.13 12.21
CA ASP A 58 -13.90 16.80 11.13
C ASP A 58 -12.98 17.65 10.24
N ALA A 59 -11.98 18.32 10.82
CA ALA A 59 -10.98 19.03 10.04
C ALA A 59 -10.11 18.04 9.23
N LYS A 60 -9.64 16.94 9.83
CA LYS A 60 -8.90 15.89 9.11
C LYS A 60 -9.69 15.34 7.91
N ARG A 61 -10.97 15.03 8.13
CA ARG A 61 -11.88 14.53 7.07
C ARG A 61 -12.08 15.54 5.95
N ARG A 62 -12.22 16.82 6.27
CA ARG A 62 -12.37 17.90 5.27
C ARG A 62 -11.11 18.06 4.42
N ILE A 63 -9.93 18.04 5.05
CA ILE A 63 -8.63 18.10 4.35
C ILE A 63 -8.50 16.90 3.40
N LEU A 64 -8.77 15.70 3.90
CA LEU A 64 -8.68 14.47 3.11
C LEU A 64 -9.68 14.45 1.95
N GLN A 65 -10.93 14.85 2.16
CA GLN A 65 -11.91 14.94 1.07
C GLN A 65 -11.51 16.00 0.03
N MET A 66 -10.97 17.14 0.47
CA MET A 66 -10.48 18.20 -0.42
C MET A 66 -9.32 17.69 -1.29
N HIS A 67 -8.38 16.94 -0.72
CA HIS A 67 -7.28 16.33 -1.49
C HIS A 67 -7.83 15.39 -2.57
N VAL A 68 -8.73 14.48 -2.17
CA VAL A 68 -9.38 13.53 -3.08
C VAL A 68 -10.07 14.27 -4.23
N ASP A 69 -10.90 15.27 -3.92
CA ASP A 69 -11.63 16.03 -4.92
C ASP A 69 -10.69 16.79 -5.86
N SER A 70 -9.61 17.37 -5.34
CA SER A 70 -8.62 18.14 -6.11
C SER A 70 -7.82 17.24 -7.07
N VAL A 71 -7.40 16.06 -6.61
CA VAL A 71 -6.73 15.06 -7.44
C VAL A 71 -7.64 14.62 -8.59
N LEU A 72 -8.91 14.35 -8.29
CA LEU A 72 -9.89 13.94 -9.30
C LEU A 72 -10.15 15.06 -10.32
N GLN A 73 -10.16 16.32 -9.90
CA GLN A 73 -10.24 17.47 -10.81
C GLN A 73 -8.98 17.66 -11.67
N ALA A 74 -7.85 17.11 -11.26
CA ALA A 74 -6.62 17.01 -12.05
C ALA A 74 -6.60 15.76 -12.95
N SER A 75 -7.70 15.01 -13.02
CA SER A 75 -7.84 13.73 -13.74
C SER A 75 -6.91 12.62 -13.25
N GLY A 76 -6.44 12.72 -12.00
CA GLY A 76 -5.63 11.67 -11.38
C GLY A 76 -6.44 10.76 -10.46
N THR A 77 -5.74 9.76 -9.92
CA THR A 77 -6.28 8.79 -8.98
C THR A 77 -5.70 9.05 -7.58
N PRO A 78 -6.53 9.30 -6.57
CA PRO A 78 -6.07 9.61 -5.22
C PRO A 78 -5.63 8.35 -4.46
N ILE A 79 -4.48 8.45 -3.80
CA ILE A 79 -3.95 7.46 -2.86
C ILE A 79 -3.68 8.19 -1.54
N LEU A 80 -4.29 7.75 -0.44
CA LEU A 80 -3.97 8.29 0.88
C LEU A 80 -2.58 7.83 1.31
N ASN A 81 -1.65 8.75 1.55
CA ASN A 81 -0.29 8.41 1.94
C ASN A 81 -0.20 8.13 3.45
N HIS A 82 0.67 7.19 3.81
CA HIS A 82 1.18 6.85 5.13
C HIS A 82 0.28 7.30 6.30
N PRO A 83 -0.90 6.68 6.52
CA PRO A 83 -1.87 7.14 7.51
C PRO A 83 -1.38 7.01 8.96
N ASN A 84 -0.19 6.45 9.18
CA ASN A 84 0.49 6.36 10.48
C ASN A 84 1.70 7.29 10.60
N TYR A 85 1.79 8.33 9.77
CA TYR A 85 2.80 9.39 9.91
C TYR A 85 2.37 10.43 10.95
N VAL A 86 3.27 10.75 11.89
CA VAL A 86 3.10 11.75 12.95
C VAL A 86 1.79 11.57 13.74
N SER A 87 0.82 12.49 13.60
CA SER A 87 -0.43 12.44 14.38
C SER A 87 -1.41 11.37 13.89
N GLY A 88 -1.13 10.79 12.71
CA GLY A 88 -1.89 9.72 12.09
C GLY A 88 -3.33 10.09 11.70
N ILE A 89 -3.89 9.27 10.82
CA ILE A 89 -5.28 9.27 10.40
C ILE A 89 -5.90 7.97 10.93
N HIS A 90 -7.05 8.05 11.58
CA HIS A 90 -7.73 6.86 12.10
C HIS A 90 -8.65 6.25 11.04
N ALA A 91 -9.01 4.98 11.21
CA ALA A 91 -9.93 4.30 10.30
C ALA A 91 -11.27 5.05 10.18
N GLU A 92 -11.80 5.63 11.26
CA GLU A 92 -13.07 6.35 11.23
C GLU A 92 -12.95 7.72 10.53
N ASP A 93 -11.73 8.23 10.32
CA ASP A 93 -11.51 9.42 9.49
C ASP A 93 -11.60 9.06 8.01
N ILE A 94 -11.09 7.88 7.63
CA ILE A 94 -11.07 7.37 6.25
C ILE A 94 -12.45 6.86 5.80
N LEU A 95 -13.19 6.22 6.71
CA LEU A 95 -14.46 5.54 6.41
C LEU A 95 -15.50 6.41 5.70
N HIS A 96 -15.46 7.73 5.93
CA HIS A 96 -16.45 8.67 5.41
C HIS A 96 -15.98 9.43 4.15
N ILE A 97 -14.75 9.17 3.70
CA ILE A 97 -14.18 9.84 2.52
C ILE A 97 -14.73 9.20 1.26
N ARG A 98 -15.31 10.02 0.39
CA ARG A 98 -15.92 9.58 -0.86
C ARG A 98 -14.86 9.51 -1.94
N ARG A 99 -14.94 8.46 -2.77
CA ARG A 99 -14.08 8.26 -3.96
C ARG A 99 -12.59 8.09 -3.64
N LEU A 100 -12.25 7.75 -2.40
CA LEU A 100 -10.94 7.25 -2.01
C LEU A 100 -10.96 5.73 -2.09
N HIS A 101 -10.15 5.15 -2.97
CA HIS A 101 -10.13 3.71 -3.22
C HIS A 101 -8.76 3.07 -2.96
N MET A 102 -7.73 3.87 -2.68
CA MET A 102 -6.38 3.40 -2.39
C MET A 102 -5.78 4.15 -1.21
N PHE A 103 -4.95 3.45 -0.45
CA PHE A 103 -4.15 4.03 0.62
C PHE A 103 -2.84 3.25 0.76
N GLU A 104 -1.82 3.89 1.33
CA GLU A 104 -0.59 3.21 1.69
C GLU A 104 -0.81 2.32 2.91
N LEU A 105 -0.85 1.02 2.63
CA LEU A 105 -0.81 -0.03 3.63
C LEU A 105 0.61 -0.15 4.22
N PHE A 106 1.62 0.08 3.40
CA PHE A 106 3.01 0.10 3.80
C PHE A 106 3.71 1.30 3.18
N ASN A 107 4.54 1.98 3.95
CA ASN A 107 5.41 3.03 3.46
C ASN A 107 6.82 2.81 4.01
N GLY A 108 7.82 2.84 3.13
CA GLY A 108 9.22 2.55 3.43
C GLY A 108 9.96 3.64 4.22
N HIS A 109 9.35 4.80 4.42
CA HIS A 109 9.88 5.89 5.21
C HIS A 109 10.09 5.42 6.67
N PRO A 110 11.29 5.59 7.25
CA PRO A 110 11.65 5.04 8.56
C PRO A 110 10.81 5.58 9.72
N ASP A 111 10.25 6.78 9.58
CA ASP A 111 9.42 7.43 10.61
C ASP A 111 7.93 7.07 10.52
N VAL A 112 7.51 6.19 9.60
CA VAL A 112 6.11 5.77 9.49
C VAL A 112 5.84 4.53 10.35
N TYR A 113 4.86 4.64 11.25
CA TYR A 113 4.49 3.54 12.16
C TYR A 113 3.59 2.49 11.49
N ASN A 114 4.04 1.85 10.42
CA ASN A 114 3.28 0.80 9.69
C ASN A 114 2.72 -0.28 10.64
N TRP A 115 3.55 -0.73 11.58
CA TRP A 115 3.21 -1.78 12.54
C TRP A 115 2.39 -1.30 13.74
N GLY A 116 2.04 -0.02 13.78
CA GLY A 116 1.37 0.62 14.90
C GLY A 116 2.33 0.92 16.06
N ASN A 117 1.78 1.57 17.08
CA ASN A 117 2.42 1.88 18.37
C ASN A 117 1.32 2.09 19.43
N GLU A 118 1.67 2.65 20.59
CA GLU A 118 0.69 2.92 21.67
C GLU A 118 -0.42 3.90 21.28
N LEU A 119 -0.18 4.76 20.28
CA LEU A 119 -1.11 5.81 19.82
C LEU A 119 -1.84 5.44 18.53
N HIS A 120 -1.33 4.47 17.77
CA HIS A 120 -1.84 4.12 16.45
C HIS A 120 -1.99 2.61 16.28
N ALA A 121 -3.19 2.17 15.92
CA ALA A 121 -3.36 0.85 15.32
C ALA A 121 -2.47 0.69 14.09
N SER A 122 -2.01 -0.53 13.81
CA SER A 122 -1.24 -0.80 12.59
C SER A 122 -2.05 -0.46 11.35
N THR A 123 -1.37 -0.20 10.23
CA THR A 123 -2.04 0.07 8.95
C THR A 123 -2.89 -1.12 8.51
N GLU A 124 -2.45 -2.36 8.76
CA GLU A 124 -3.25 -3.58 8.55
C GLU A 124 -4.52 -3.59 9.42
N GLN A 125 -4.43 -3.26 10.70
CA GLN A 125 -5.61 -3.19 11.58
C GLN A 125 -6.61 -2.13 11.13
N LYS A 126 -6.14 -0.96 10.68
CA LYS A 126 -7.02 0.04 10.07
C LYS A 126 -7.67 -0.48 8.81
N TRP A 127 -6.89 -1.14 7.94
CA TRP A 127 -7.39 -1.71 6.70
C TRP A 127 -8.51 -2.71 6.98
N ASP A 128 -8.26 -3.66 7.87
CA ASP A 128 -9.24 -4.67 8.26
C ASP A 128 -10.52 -4.06 8.83
N SER A 129 -10.39 -3.00 9.64
CA SER A 129 -11.55 -2.28 10.20
C SER A 129 -12.38 -1.61 9.11
N LEU A 130 -11.72 -1.00 8.10
CA LEU A 130 -12.38 -0.36 6.96
C LEU A 130 -13.07 -1.38 6.06
N LEU A 131 -12.39 -2.48 5.73
CA LEU A 131 -12.94 -3.58 4.93
C LEU A 131 -14.16 -4.21 5.64
N THR A 132 -14.07 -4.39 6.96
CA THR A 132 -15.16 -4.91 7.80
C THR A 132 -16.38 -4.00 7.79
N ALA A 133 -16.16 -2.67 7.80
CA ALA A 133 -17.23 -1.69 7.66
C ALA A 133 -17.84 -1.65 6.24
N GLY A 134 -17.34 -2.46 5.31
CA GLY A 134 -17.80 -2.53 3.93
C GLY A 134 -17.14 -1.49 3.01
N LEU A 135 -16.08 -0.80 3.42
CA LEU A 135 -15.36 0.07 2.49
C LEU A 135 -14.44 -0.79 1.62
N LEU A 136 -14.66 -0.81 0.31
CA LEU A 136 -13.66 -1.33 -0.63
C LEU A 136 -12.51 -0.33 -0.74
N LEU A 137 -11.37 -0.72 -0.19
CA LEU A 137 -10.14 0.07 -0.18
C LEU A 137 -8.96 -0.85 -0.50
N TYR A 138 -8.15 -0.48 -1.48
CA TYR A 138 -6.98 -1.24 -1.91
C TYR A 138 -5.72 -0.75 -1.20
N GLY A 139 -4.88 -1.69 -0.76
CA GLY A 139 -3.62 -1.40 -0.08
C GLY A 139 -2.46 -1.27 -1.05
N VAL A 140 -1.73 -0.17 -0.96
CA VAL A 140 -0.51 0.15 -1.74
C VAL A 140 0.71 0.07 -0.84
N SER A 141 1.86 -0.21 -1.44
CA SER A 141 3.18 -0.09 -0.79
C SER A 141 4.04 0.88 -1.59
N SER A 142 4.75 1.76 -0.89
CA SER A 142 5.67 2.75 -1.47
C SER A 142 6.95 2.85 -0.64
N ASP A 143 7.99 3.44 -1.20
CA ASP A 143 9.26 3.67 -0.50
C ASP A 143 9.38 5.06 0.13
N ASP A 144 8.67 6.04 -0.43
CA ASP A 144 8.65 7.45 0.00
C ASP A 144 10.06 8.05 0.09
N ALA A 145 10.83 7.79 -0.96
CA ALA A 145 12.26 8.07 -1.00
C ALA A 145 12.59 9.57 -1.02
N HIS A 146 13.44 9.99 -0.08
CA HIS A 146 13.94 11.36 0.06
C HIS A 146 15.48 11.42 0.04
N THR A 147 16.16 10.29 0.18
CA THR A 147 17.63 10.19 0.23
C THR A 147 18.13 9.23 -0.86
N PHE A 148 18.88 9.77 -1.81
CA PHE A 148 19.35 9.03 -3.00
C PHE A 148 20.87 8.82 -3.05
N GLN A 149 21.63 9.47 -2.16
CA GLN A 149 23.10 9.43 -2.15
C GLN A 149 23.67 8.60 -0.98
N GLU A 150 22.94 8.48 0.12
CA GLU A 150 23.35 7.76 1.32
C GLU A 150 22.39 6.62 1.61
N TRP A 151 22.92 5.41 1.77
CA TRP A 151 22.12 4.22 2.04
C TRP A 151 22.26 3.80 3.49
N ALA A 152 21.16 3.81 4.24
CA ALA A 152 21.14 3.33 5.62
C ALA A 152 19.70 3.04 6.09
N PRO A 153 19.49 2.13 7.06
CA PRO A 153 18.15 1.78 7.56
C PRO A 153 17.29 2.99 7.98
N GLN A 154 17.90 4.00 8.60
CA GLN A 154 17.27 5.23 9.08
C GLN A 154 17.07 6.32 8.02
N LYS A 155 17.44 6.08 6.75
CA LYS A 155 17.26 7.04 5.65
C LYS A 155 16.03 6.67 4.85
N SER A 156 15.27 7.64 4.33
CA SER A 156 14.18 7.32 3.41
C SER A 156 14.75 7.04 2.02
N ASN A 157 15.10 5.77 1.76
CA ASN A 157 15.77 5.33 0.55
C ASN A 157 14.81 4.65 -0.44
N PRO A 158 15.14 4.65 -1.76
CA PRO A 158 14.38 3.91 -2.76
C PRO A 158 14.32 2.39 -2.52
N GLY A 159 13.29 1.74 -3.06
CA GLY A 159 13.22 0.27 -3.13
C GLY A 159 12.80 -0.41 -1.83
N ARG A 160 12.12 0.32 -0.95
CA ARG A 160 11.64 -0.20 0.35
C ARG A 160 10.20 -0.71 0.32
N GLY A 161 9.42 -0.30 -0.67
CA GLY A 161 8.04 -0.72 -0.86
C GLY A 161 7.58 -0.36 -2.27
N TRP A 162 6.81 -1.23 -2.89
CA TRP A 162 6.26 -1.03 -4.23
C TRP A 162 5.01 -1.87 -4.46
N VAL A 163 4.34 -1.62 -5.59
CA VAL A 163 3.25 -2.47 -6.09
C VAL A 163 3.69 -3.24 -7.32
N MET A 164 3.10 -4.42 -7.49
CA MET A 164 3.27 -5.26 -8.67
C MET A 164 1.93 -5.32 -9.39
N VAL A 165 1.85 -4.66 -10.54
CA VAL A 165 0.59 -4.41 -11.27
C VAL A 165 0.47 -5.37 -12.45
N ARG A 166 -0.69 -6.01 -12.58
CA ARG A 166 -1.04 -6.86 -13.72
C ARG A 166 -1.71 -6.00 -14.78
N SER A 167 -0.96 -5.65 -15.83
CA SER A 167 -1.45 -4.86 -16.94
C SER A 167 -1.00 -5.47 -18.26
N ASP A 168 -1.89 -5.50 -19.25
CA ASP A 168 -1.59 -5.97 -20.61
C ASP A 168 -0.68 -5.00 -21.38
N THR A 169 -0.52 -3.78 -20.89
CA THR A 169 0.28 -2.74 -21.55
C THR A 169 1.10 -1.94 -20.54
N LEU A 170 2.38 -1.76 -20.87
CA LEU A 170 3.31 -0.93 -20.11
C LEU A 170 3.13 0.54 -20.49
N ALA A 171 2.09 1.18 -19.96
CA ALA A 171 1.81 2.60 -20.14
C ALA A 171 1.07 3.17 -18.92
N PRO A 172 1.17 4.49 -18.64
CA PRO A 172 0.56 5.10 -17.46
C PRO A 172 -0.94 4.81 -17.30
N GLY A 173 -1.72 4.99 -18.38
CA GLY A 173 -3.17 4.74 -18.37
C GLY A 173 -3.55 3.30 -18.00
N PRO A 174 -3.09 2.27 -18.75
CA PRO A 174 -3.36 0.87 -18.44
C PRO A 174 -2.93 0.45 -17.03
N ILE A 175 -1.77 0.90 -16.54
CA ILE A 175 -1.30 0.59 -15.18
C ILE A 175 -2.20 1.22 -14.11
N THR A 176 -2.53 2.51 -14.27
CA THR A 176 -3.47 3.18 -13.36
C THR A 176 -4.83 2.48 -13.35
N HIS A 177 -5.33 2.11 -14.52
CA HIS A 177 -6.61 1.40 -14.65
C HIS A 177 -6.58 0.06 -13.90
N ALA A 178 -5.55 -0.76 -14.09
CA ALA A 178 -5.37 -2.01 -13.34
C ALA A 178 -5.37 -1.78 -11.82
N MET A 179 -4.66 -0.74 -11.34
CA MET A 179 -4.66 -0.39 -9.93
C MET A 179 -6.03 0.06 -9.41
N GLU A 180 -6.81 0.82 -10.19
CA GLU A 180 -8.17 1.25 -9.83
C GLU A 180 -9.18 0.09 -9.71
N HIS A 181 -8.82 -1.07 -10.27
CA HIS A 181 -9.61 -2.31 -10.26
C HIS A 181 -9.03 -3.37 -9.31
N GLY A 182 -7.93 -3.07 -8.61
CA GLY A 182 -7.31 -4.00 -7.66
C GLY A 182 -6.44 -5.08 -8.30
N ASP A 183 -6.10 -4.97 -9.59
CA ASP A 183 -5.26 -5.90 -10.33
C ASP A 183 -3.76 -5.71 -10.02
N PHE A 184 -3.42 -5.73 -8.73
CA PHE A 184 -2.06 -5.59 -8.24
C PHE A 184 -1.91 -6.22 -6.86
N TYR A 185 -0.67 -6.29 -6.38
CA TYR A 185 -0.41 -6.54 -4.95
C TYR A 185 0.66 -5.57 -4.45
N ALA A 186 0.61 -5.26 -3.15
CA ALA A 186 1.60 -4.47 -2.47
C ALA A 186 2.71 -5.38 -1.92
N THR A 187 3.96 -4.93 -1.92
CA THR A 187 5.09 -5.71 -1.42
C THR A 187 6.23 -4.83 -0.91
N ASN A 188 7.09 -5.40 -0.09
CA ASN A 188 8.40 -4.85 0.26
C ASN A 188 9.54 -5.84 -0.01
N GLY A 189 9.32 -6.85 -0.86
CA GLY A 189 10.38 -7.80 -1.25
C GLY A 189 9.89 -9.16 -1.74
N ILE A 190 8.64 -9.55 -1.52
CA ILE A 190 8.10 -10.81 -2.00
C ILE A 190 7.54 -10.66 -3.42
N ILE A 191 7.91 -11.61 -4.29
CA ILE A 191 7.41 -11.71 -5.66
C ILE A 191 6.44 -12.88 -5.78
N LEU A 192 5.27 -12.62 -6.38
CA LEU A 192 4.22 -13.62 -6.60
C LEU A 192 4.23 -14.06 -8.05
N SER A 193 4.11 -15.36 -8.28
CA SER A 193 3.91 -15.93 -9.62
C SER A 193 2.42 -16.01 -9.98
N ASP A 194 1.52 -16.07 -8.99
CA ASP A 194 0.09 -16.14 -9.24
C ASP A 194 -0.73 -15.58 -8.07
N VAL A 195 -1.83 -14.91 -8.41
CA VAL A 195 -2.91 -14.46 -7.54
C VAL A 195 -4.19 -14.54 -8.35
N SER A 196 -5.15 -15.36 -7.94
CA SER A 196 -6.39 -15.56 -8.69
C SER A 196 -7.60 -15.84 -7.80
N PHE A 197 -8.77 -15.44 -8.30
CA PHE A 197 -10.07 -15.57 -7.64
C PHE A 197 -11.04 -16.32 -8.56
N ASP A 198 -10.79 -17.60 -8.76
CA ASP A 198 -11.51 -18.43 -9.73
C ASP A 198 -12.21 -19.60 -9.06
N ASN A 199 -13.32 -20.07 -9.63
CA ASN A 199 -14.01 -21.30 -9.18
C ASN A 199 -14.29 -21.34 -7.67
N ASN A 200 -14.65 -20.20 -7.08
CA ASN A 200 -14.88 -20.06 -5.63
C ASN A 200 -13.63 -20.36 -4.78
N GLN A 201 -12.45 -20.04 -5.32
CA GLN A 201 -11.16 -20.25 -4.68
C GLN A 201 -10.31 -18.99 -4.79
N TYR A 202 -9.59 -18.68 -3.70
CA TYR A 202 -8.54 -17.68 -3.66
C TYR A 202 -7.19 -18.38 -3.65
N LEU A 203 -6.48 -18.32 -4.77
CA LEU A 203 -5.15 -18.90 -4.93
C LEU A 203 -4.08 -17.82 -4.86
N VAL A 204 -2.99 -18.14 -4.15
CA VAL A 204 -1.76 -17.35 -4.16
C VAL A 204 -0.53 -18.25 -4.28
N GLN A 205 0.48 -17.79 -5.01
CA GLN A 205 1.74 -18.51 -5.20
C GLN A 205 2.94 -17.56 -5.22
N ILE A 206 3.95 -17.86 -4.39
CA ILE A 206 5.21 -17.13 -4.32
C ILE A 206 6.17 -17.64 -5.39
N ASP A 207 6.79 -16.73 -6.15
CA ASP A 207 7.98 -17.04 -6.94
C ASP A 207 9.21 -16.95 -6.03
N THR A 208 9.69 -18.09 -5.55
CA THR A 208 10.81 -18.12 -4.60
C THR A 208 12.13 -17.75 -5.23
N ALA A 209 12.31 -17.98 -6.54
CA ALA A 209 13.54 -17.63 -7.24
C ALA A 209 13.64 -16.11 -7.42
N GLN A 210 12.57 -15.48 -7.94
CA GLN A 210 12.52 -14.02 -8.08
C GLN A 210 12.53 -13.32 -6.72
N THR A 211 11.83 -13.85 -5.72
CA THR A 211 11.90 -13.31 -4.36
C THR A 211 13.34 -13.34 -3.84
N ARG A 212 14.07 -14.45 -3.97
CA ARG A 212 15.47 -14.49 -3.51
C ARG A 212 16.36 -13.50 -4.25
N GLN A 213 16.21 -13.41 -5.56
CA GLN A 213 16.96 -12.46 -6.38
C GLN A 213 16.69 -11.00 -5.96
N GLU A 214 15.43 -10.64 -5.69
CA GLU A 214 15.06 -9.31 -5.23
C GLU A 214 15.71 -9.00 -3.86
N LEU A 215 15.71 -9.99 -2.96
CA LEU A 215 16.27 -9.85 -1.60
C LEU A 215 17.80 -9.91 -1.52
N GLU A 216 18.50 -10.14 -2.64
CA GLU A 216 19.94 -9.94 -2.78
C GLU A 216 20.29 -8.46 -2.93
N SER A 217 19.32 -7.63 -3.33
CA SER A 217 19.48 -6.18 -3.39
C SER A 217 19.80 -5.62 -1.99
N PRO A 218 20.88 -4.85 -1.82
CA PRO A 218 21.20 -4.22 -0.53
C PRO A 218 20.22 -3.10 -0.16
N PHE A 219 19.31 -2.75 -1.07
CA PHE A 219 18.34 -1.67 -0.90
C PHE A 219 17.00 -2.14 -0.35
N VAL A 220 16.70 -3.43 -0.52
CA VAL A 220 15.47 -4.04 -0.02
C VAL A 220 15.66 -4.39 1.46
N ALA A 221 14.83 -3.80 2.32
CA ALA A 221 14.93 -3.94 3.76
C ALA A 221 13.62 -4.46 4.36
N GLY A 222 13.73 -5.49 5.19
CA GLY A 222 12.58 -6.08 5.86
C GLY A 222 12.38 -5.51 7.26
N LYS A 223 11.26 -5.88 7.88
CA LYS A 223 11.01 -5.62 9.29
C LYS A 223 11.97 -6.48 10.12
N ARG A 224 12.82 -5.85 10.94
CA ARG A 224 13.67 -6.56 11.90
C ARG A 224 12.92 -6.87 13.19
N ASP A 225 13.14 -8.07 13.72
CA ASP A 225 12.57 -8.53 14.99
C ASP A 225 13.56 -9.42 15.75
N SER A 226 13.41 -9.48 17.06
CA SER A 226 14.20 -10.37 17.94
C SER A 226 13.68 -11.81 17.94
N VAL A 227 12.41 -12.00 17.57
CA VAL A 227 11.75 -13.30 17.51
C VAL A 227 11.15 -13.52 16.13
N GLY A 228 11.32 -14.71 15.58
CA GLY A 228 10.80 -15.06 14.27
C GLY A 228 10.82 -16.56 14.03
N THR A 229 10.10 -16.99 13.00
CA THR A 229 10.12 -18.36 12.49
C THR A 229 10.52 -18.29 11.03
N GLU A 230 11.65 -18.89 10.68
CA GLU A 230 12.19 -18.84 9.32
C GLU A 230 11.26 -19.51 8.30
N GLY A 231 11.33 -19.03 7.06
CA GLY A 231 10.60 -19.60 5.93
C GLY A 231 9.42 -18.75 5.50
N TYR A 232 8.60 -19.35 4.62
CA TYR A 232 7.45 -18.70 4.03
C TYR A 232 6.18 -19.03 4.81
N ALA A 233 5.31 -18.04 4.93
CA ALA A 233 3.96 -18.23 5.44
C ALA A 233 2.93 -17.48 4.58
N ILE A 234 1.73 -18.05 4.50
CA ILE A 234 0.58 -17.49 3.81
C ILE A 234 -0.58 -17.45 4.80
N GLU A 235 -1.18 -16.28 4.98
CA GLU A 235 -2.24 -16.00 5.94
C GLU A 235 -3.45 -15.42 5.21
N PHE A 236 -4.57 -16.16 5.22
CA PHE A 236 -5.86 -15.65 4.76
C PHE A 236 -6.56 -14.98 5.93
N ILE A 237 -7.03 -13.76 5.71
CA ILE A 237 -7.51 -12.86 6.74
C ILE A 237 -8.91 -12.36 6.34
N GLY A 238 -9.84 -12.45 7.28
CA GLY A 238 -11.24 -12.05 7.11
C GLY A 238 -11.64 -10.89 8.04
N PRO A 239 -12.94 -10.72 8.29
CA PRO A 239 -13.47 -9.60 9.08
C PRO A 239 -12.75 -9.37 10.41
N ASN A 240 -12.55 -8.10 10.74
CA ASN A 240 -11.80 -7.59 11.90
C ASN A 240 -10.34 -8.10 11.98
N GLY A 241 -9.76 -8.50 10.86
CA GLY A 241 -8.40 -9.04 10.84
C GLY A 241 -8.31 -10.46 11.39
N GLN A 242 -9.44 -11.20 11.42
CA GLN A 242 -9.47 -12.58 11.87
C GLN A 242 -8.61 -13.47 10.95
N LEU A 243 -7.66 -14.19 11.51
CA LEU A 243 -6.90 -15.22 10.80
C LEU A 243 -7.84 -16.40 10.49
N LEU A 244 -8.15 -16.60 9.21
CA LEU A 244 -9.02 -17.67 8.73
C LEU A 244 -8.23 -18.96 8.50
N GLU A 245 -7.05 -18.84 7.88
CA GLU A 245 -6.16 -19.97 7.61
C GLU A 245 -4.71 -19.50 7.52
N LYS A 246 -3.78 -20.31 8.03
CA LYS A 246 -2.33 -20.09 7.93
C LYS A 246 -1.64 -21.33 7.37
N LYS A 247 -0.79 -21.15 6.36
CA LYS A 247 0.03 -22.24 5.78
C LYS A 247 1.50 -21.84 5.76
N ALA A 248 2.37 -22.69 6.31
CA ALA A 248 3.81 -22.61 6.11
C ALA A 248 4.14 -23.20 4.72
N SER A 249 3.86 -22.45 3.66
CA SER A 249 3.93 -22.91 2.26
C SER A 249 4.25 -21.73 1.34
N ILE A 250 4.66 -22.05 0.11
CA ILE A 250 4.85 -21.08 -0.98
C ILE A 250 3.63 -21.00 -1.91
N LYS A 251 2.66 -21.90 -1.72
CA LYS A 251 1.40 -21.94 -2.46
C LYS A 251 0.26 -22.26 -1.51
N ALA A 252 -0.85 -21.54 -1.65
CA ALA A 252 -2.06 -21.82 -0.90
C ALA A 252 -3.31 -21.55 -1.72
N VAL A 253 -4.37 -22.27 -1.38
CA VAL A 253 -5.73 -22.05 -1.87
C VAL A 253 -6.64 -21.96 -0.66
N TYR A 254 -7.53 -20.98 -0.66
CA TYR A 254 -8.61 -20.80 0.30
C TYR A 254 -9.97 -20.87 -0.40
N GLY A 255 -10.94 -21.55 0.20
CA GLY A 255 -12.29 -21.68 -0.37
C GLY A 255 -13.15 -20.47 -0.03
N LEU A 256 -13.65 -19.76 -1.04
CA LEU A 256 -14.46 -18.54 -0.91
C LEU A 256 -15.94 -18.82 -0.59
N GLY A 257 -16.32 -20.10 -0.46
CA GLY A 257 -17.70 -20.53 -0.17
C GLY A 257 -18.16 -20.33 1.27
N ASN A 258 -17.30 -19.83 2.14
CA ASN A 258 -17.68 -19.42 3.49
C ASN A 258 -18.23 -17.99 3.42
N ALA A 259 -19.27 -17.69 4.21
CA ALA A 259 -20.02 -16.42 4.18
C ALA A 259 -19.24 -15.20 4.72
N GLU A 260 -17.92 -15.17 4.55
CA GLU A 260 -17.08 -14.06 4.96
C GLU A 260 -17.40 -12.82 4.12
N ALA A 261 -17.48 -11.66 4.76
CA ALA A 261 -17.75 -10.40 4.06
C ALA A 261 -16.61 -10.06 3.09
N TYR A 262 -15.37 -10.31 3.50
CA TYR A 262 -14.20 -10.22 2.65
C TYR A 262 -13.13 -11.25 3.05
N VAL A 263 -12.22 -11.54 2.12
CA VAL A 263 -10.97 -12.27 2.37
C VAL A 263 -9.82 -11.53 1.70
N ARG A 264 -8.74 -11.27 2.42
CA ARG A 264 -7.45 -10.82 1.87
C ARG A 264 -6.34 -11.81 2.22
N CYS A 265 -5.21 -11.74 1.54
CA CYS A 265 -4.06 -12.58 1.84
C CYS A 265 -2.83 -11.73 2.19
N LYS A 266 -2.13 -12.17 3.24
CA LYS A 266 -0.79 -11.71 3.60
C LYS A 266 0.19 -12.85 3.40
N LEU A 267 1.26 -12.59 2.66
CA LEU A 267 2.37 -13.52 2.49
C LEU A 267 3.57 -12.95 3.22
N SER A 268 4.35 -13.81 3.85
CA SER A 268 5.59 -13.42 4.52
C SER A 268 6.74 -14.37 4.21
N TYR A 269 7.95 -13.82 4.24
CA TYR A 269 9.20 -14.56 4.21
C TYR A 269 10.08 -14.05 5.34
N THR A 270 10.50 -14.95 6.21
CA THR A 270 11.38 -14.63 7.33
C THR A 270 12.73 -15.30 7.11
N ARG A 271 13.81 -14.52 7.20
CA ARG A 271 15.19 -15.03 7.26
C ARG A 271 15.82 -14.69 8.60
N ARG A 272 16.74 -15.54 9.06
CA ARG A 272 17.58 -15.24 10.21
C ARG A 272 18.88 -14.56 9.77
N ASN A 273 19.20 -13.45 10.41
CA ASN A 273 20.42 -12.68 10.18
C ASN A 273 21.62 -13.29 10.91
N PRO A 274 22.86 -12.99 10.47
CA PRO A 274 24.08 -13.45 11.14
C PRO A 274 24.20 -12.99 12.61
N ASP A 275 23.61 -11.84 12.96
CA ASP A 275 23.57 -11.31 14.33
C ASP A 275 22.52 -12.02 15.22
N GLY A 276 21.79 -12.99 14.66
CA GLY A 276 20.76 -13.77 15.35
C GLY A 276 19.37 -13.14 15.32
N SER A 277 19.22 -11.90 14.87
CA SER A 277 17.92 -11.27 14.63
C SER A 277 17.17 -11.91 13.46
N TYR A 278 15.89 -11.62 13.34
CA TYR A 278 15.06 -12.03 12.20
C TYR A 278 14.72 -10.82 11.35
N GLU A 279 14.57 -11.05 10.05
CA GLU A 279 14.11 -10.06 9.09
C GLU A 279 12.94 -10.62 8.29
N GLN A 280 11.85 -9.87 8.23
CA GLN A 280 10.59 -10.26 7.62
C GLN A 280 10.24 -9.36 6.44
N PHE A 281 9.90 -10.00 5.33
CA PHE A 281 9.37 -9.39 4.12
C PHE A 281 7.93 -9.85 3.92
N PHE A 282 7.16 -9.05 3.18
CA PHE A 282 5.73 -9.19 3.06
C PHE A 282 5.26 -8.90 1.63
N ALA A 283 4.16 -9.56 1.26
CA ALA A 283 3.29 -9.12 0.19
C ALA A 283 1.84 -9.16 0.69
N TRP A 284 1.04 -8.21 0.24
CA TRP A 284 -0.37 -8.09 0.55
C TRP A 284 -1.15 -8.02 -0.75
N THR A 285 -2.05 -8.98 -0.93
CA THR A 285 -2.96 -9.02 -2.07
C THR A 285 -4.22 -8.20 -1.76
N GLN A 286 -4.92 -7.73 -2.80
CA GLN A 286 -6.16 -6.98 -2.62
C GLN A 286 -7.30 -7.86 -2.08
N PRO A 287 -8.25 -7.27 -1.35
CA PRO A 287 -9.39 -8.00 -0.78
C PRO A 287 -10.34 -8.47 -1.89
N TRP A 288 -10.87 -9.66 -1.68
CA TRP A 288 -12.05 -10.14 -2.39
C TRP A 288 -13.27 -10.01 -1.50
N PHE A 289 -14.40 -9.58 -2.05
CA PHE A 289 -15.66 -9.46 -1.33
C PHE A 289 -16.68 -10.46 -1.85
N SER A 290 -17.45 -11.04 -0.93
CA SER A 290 -18.45 -12.05 -1.28
C SER A 290 -19.65 -11.51 -2.06
N ASP A 291 -19.90 -10.20 -2.00
CA ASP A 291 -20.91 -9.52 -2.79
C ASP A 291 -20.40 -9.00 -4.14
N GLY A 292 -19.12 -9.23 -4.45
CA GLY A 292 -18.52 -8.88 -5.72
C GLY A 292 -18.29 -7.38 -5.93
N ARG A 293 -18.32 -6.54 -4.89
CA ARG A 293 -18.04 -5.09 -5.03
C ARG A 293 -16.63 -4.79 -5.53
N ASP A 294 -15.69 -5.71 -5.31
CA ASP A 294 -14.33 -5.71 -5.85
C ASP A 294 -14.29 -5.96 -7.37
N LYS A 295 -15.33 -6.61 -7.91
CA LYS A 295 -15.47 -6.91 -9.34
C LYS A 295 -16.22 -5.76 -10.01
N LYS A 296 -15.51 -4.70 -10.41
CA LYS A 296 -16.10 -3.68 -11.27
C LYS A 296 -16.18 -4.23 -12.71
N ASN A 297 -17.37 -4.10 -13.32
CA ASN A 297 -17.66 -4.45 -14.71
C ASN A 297 -16.87 -3.60 -15.71
#